data_AF-A0A3D5VJI4-F1
#
_entry.id   AF-A0A3D5VJI4-F1
#
_cell.length_a   1.000
_cell.length_b   1.000
_cell.length_c   1.000
_cell.angle_alpha   90.00
_cell.angle_beta   90.00
_cell.angle_gamma   90.00
#
_symmetry.space_group_name_H-M   'P 1'
#
loop_
_entity.id
_entity.type
_entity.pdbx_description
1 polymer ?
#
loop_
_entity_poly.entity_id
_entity_poly.type
_entity_poly.pdbx_seq_one_letter_code
_entity_poly.pdbx_strand_id
1 'polypeptide(L)'
;VELTDYVVAKVPRRLPDFDAKCCGLCGMSCRELLAGIIRGEKKREDCLLRQTVQLKIGGKPVTMVPFVQEILTNTLTALVSTLDGYEQGKEISLVWNPRE
;
A
#
# COMPACT_ATOMS: atom_id res chain seq x y z
N VAL A 1 6.64 -29.38 -19.47
CA VAL A 1 6.23 -28.13 -18.80
C VAL A 1 7.03 -27.05 -19.45
N GLU A 2 6.38 -26.13 -20.15
CA GLU A 2 7.08 -24.99 -20.74
C GLU A 2 7.64 -24.12 -19.61
N LEU A 3 8.76 -23.42 -19.84
CA LEU A 3 9.33 -22.52 -18.84
C LEU A 3 8.31 -21.46 -18.38
N THR A 4 7.46 -21.02 -19.30
CA THR A 4 6.38 -20.06 -19.03
C THR A 4 5.36 -20.61 -18.02
N ASP A 5 4.97 -21.88 -18.15
CA ASP A 5 4.02 -22.52 -17.23
C ASP A 5 4.60 -22.61 -15.82
N TYR A 6 5.89 -22.95 -15.73
CA TYR A 6 6.59 -23.00 -14.46
C TYR A 6 6.64 -21.63 -13.78
N VAL A 7 6.94 -20.58 -14.54
CA VAL A 7 6.96 -19.20 -14.03
C VAL A 7 5.58 -18.79 -13.52
N VAL A 8 4.52 -19.02 -14.28
CA VAL A 8 3.14 -18.70 -13.87
C VAL A 8 2.73 -19.46 -12.61
N ALA A 9 3.13 -20.73 -12.49
CA ALA A 9 2.80 -21.55 -11.33
C ALA A 9 3.59 -21.19 -10.05
N LYS A 10 4.78 -20.58 -10.18
CA LYS A 10 5.69 -20.34 -9.05
C LYS A 10 5.85 -18.89 -8.65
N VAL A 11 5.65 -17.93 -9.55
CA VAL A 11 5.88 -16.51 -9.24
C VAL A 11 4.66 -15.95 -8.51
N PRO A 12 4.82 -15.43 -7.27
CA PRO A 12 3.72 -14.83 -6.52
C PRO A 12 3.35 -13.46 -7.11
N ARG A 13 2.23 -12.88 -6.64
CA ARG A 13 1.90 -11.50 -6.97
C ARG A 13 3.06 -10.57 -6.59
N ARG A 14 3.41 -9.66 -7.51
CA ARG A 14 4.49 -8.68 -7.32
C ARG A 14 4.30 -7.93 -5.98
N LEU A 15 5.41 -7.69 -5.28
CA LEU A 15 5.43 -6.70 -4.20
C LEU A 15 5.42 -5.28 -4.78
N PRO A 16 5.07 -4.25 -3.98
CA PRO A 16 5.00 -2.87 -4.46
C PRO A 16 6.33 -2.29 -5.00
N ASP A 17 7.47 -2.94 -4.73
CA ASP A 17 8.80 -2.55 -5.20
C ASP A 17 9.23 -1.14 -4.73
N PHE A 18 8.92 -0.82 -3.47
CA PHE A 18 9.41 0.40 -2.84
C PHE A 18 10.92 0.31 -2.58
N ASP A 19 11.59 1.45 -2.74
CA ASP A 19 12.98 1.62 -2.30
C ASP A 19 13.08 1.36 -0.78
N ALA A 20 14.20 0.80 -0.34
CA ALA A 20 14.43 0.47 1.06
C ALA A 20 14.38 1.71 1.98
N LYS A 21 14.73 2.90 1.46
CA LYS A 21 14.61 4.17 2.18
C LYS A 21 13.16 4.61 2.38
N CYS A 22 12.25 4.17 1.50
CA CYS A 22 10.83 4.51 1.56
C CYS A 22 10.04 3.51 2.41
N CYS A 23 10.41 2.22 2.38
CA CYS A 23 9.77 1.19 3.18
C CYS A 23 10.73 0.04 3.50
N GLY A 24 11.00 -0.14 4.79
CA GLY A 24 11.78 -1.26 5.35
C GLY A 24 11.15 -1.83 6.62
N LEU A 25 9.83 -1.70 6.80
CA LEU A 25 9.14 -2.09 8.04
C LEU A 25 9.36 -3.54 8.45
N CYS A 26 9.53 -4.44 7.48
CA CYS A 26 9.81 -5.87 7.72
C CYS A 26 11.32 -6.19 7.83
N GLY A 27 12.18 -5.17 7.86
CA GLY A 27 13.64 -5.32 7.90
C GLY A 27 14.29 -5.65 6.55
N MET A 28 13.54 -5.62 5.45
CA MET A 28 13.99 -5.95 4.10
C MET A 28 13.42 -4.97 3.07
N SER A 29 14.09 -4.81 1.94
CA SER A 29 13.50 -4.24 0.73
C SER A 29 12.42 -5.14 0.16
N CYS A 30 11.54 -4.58 -0.68
CA CYS A 30 10.51 -5.36 -1.38
C CYS A 30 11.12 -6.47 -2.26
N ARG A 31 12.32 -6.25 -2.82
CA ARG A 31 12.99 -7.23 -3.68
C ARG A 31 13.58 -8.37 -2.88
N GLU A 32 14.20 -8.09 -1.74
CA GLU A 32 14.72 -9.12 -0.83
C GLU A 32 13.59 -10.00 -0.29
N LEU A 33 12.48 -9.39 0.15
CA LEU A 33 11.32 -10.16 0.61
C LEU A 33 10.74 -11.01 -0.53
N LEU A 34 10.60 -10.45 -1.75
CA LEU A 34 10.12 -11.22 -2.90
C LEU A 34 11.02 -12.41 -3.23
N ALA A 35 12.34 -12.22 -3.19
CA ALA A 35 13.31 -13.28 -3.41
C ALA A 35 13.18 -14.40 -2.37
N GLY A 36 13.03 -14.05 -1.08
CA GLY A 36 12.78 -15.02 -0.02
C GLY A 36 11.47 -15.80 -0.20
N ILE A 37 10.41 -15.14 -0.69
CA ILE A 37 9.14 -15.81 -1.00
C ILE A 37 9.31 -16.80 -2.16
N ILE A 38 10.01 -16.41 -3.22
CA ILE A 38 10.27 -17.30 -4.38
C ILE A 38 11.09 -18.53 -3.96
N ARG A 39 12.02 -18.39 -3.01
CA ARG A 39 12.81 -19.50 -2.44
C ARG A 39 12.04 -20.36 -1.43
N GLY A 40 10.85 -19.94 -0.99
CA GLY A 40 10.08 -20.61 0.07
C GLY A 40 10.58 -20.35 1.49
N GLU A 41 11.48 -19.38 1.67
CA GLU A 41 12.07 -19.00 2.97
C GLU A 41 11.20 -17.99 3.73
N LYS A 42 10.34 -17.27 3.02
CA LYS A 42 9.48 -16.19 3.52
C LYS A 42 8.06 -16.33 2.98
N LYS A 43 7.13 -15.61 3.61
CA LYS A 43 5.72 -15.55 3.22
C LYS A 43 5.29 -14.12 2.95
N ARG A 44 4.15 -13.95 2.26
CA ARG A 44 3.61 -12.63 1.93
C ARG A 44 3.27 -11.83 3.20
N GLU A 45 2.85 -12.54 4.24
CA GLU A 45 2.44 -12.01 5.54
C GLU A 45 3.61 -11.43 6.34
N ASP A 46 4.85 -11.77 5.99
CA ASP A 46 6.05 -11.18 6.58
C ASP A 46 6.18 -9.69 6.21
N CYS A 47 5.46 -9.22 5.18
CA CYS A 47 5.31 -7.79 4.93
C CYS A 47 4.45 -7.14 6.02
N LEU A 48 5.07 -6.29 6.83
CA LEU A 48 4.42 -5.54 7.91
C LEU A 48 3.71 -4.26 7.45
N LEU A 49 3.76 -3.92 6.15
CA LEU A 49 3.02 -2.78 5.63
C LEU A 49 1.51 -3.05 5.75
N ARG A 50 0.81 -2.15 6.43
CA ARG A 50 -0.66 -2.11 6.52
C ARG A 50 -1.15 -0.80 5.92
N GLN A 51 -2.32 -0.84 5.28
CA GLN A 51 -2.98 0.35 4.74
C GLN A 51 -4.01 0.83 5.76
N THR A 52 -3.80 2.01 6.35
CA THR A 52 -4.72 2.66 7.30
C THR A 52 -5.60 3.70 6.61
N VAL A 53 -5.18 4.16 5.43
CA VAL A 53 -5.93 5.06 4.56
C VAL A 53 -6.00 4.46 3.16
N GLN A 54 -7.15 4.62 2.49
CA GLN A 54 -7.36 4.12 1.14
C GLN A 54 -7.43 5.27 0.14
N LEU A 55 -6.51 5.27 -0.83
CA LEU A 55 -6.56 6.14 -2.01
C LEU A 55 -6.88 5.29 -3.24
N LYS A 56 -7.81 5.76 -4.09
CA LYS A 56 -8.12 5.13 -5.37
C LYS A 56 -7.95 6.14 -6.51
N ILE A 57 -7.28 5.74 -7.59
CA ILE A 57 -7.14 6.53 -8.83
C ILE A 57 -7.76 5.73 -9.96
N GLY A 58 -8.80 6.26 -10.60
CA GLY A 58 -9.57 5.51 -11.62
C GLY A 58 -10.13 4.19 -11.09
N GLY A 59 -10.59 4.17 -9.84
CA GLY A 59 -11.08 2.96 -9.16
C GLY A 59 -10.00 1.98 -8.69
N LYS A 60 -8.73 2.19 -9.04
CA LYS A 60 -7.62 1.30 -8.66
C LYS A 60 -7.01 1.73 -7.32
N PRO A 61 -6.90 0.83 -6.32
CA PRO A 61 -6.28 1.17 -5.04
C PRO A 61 -4.79 1.43 -5.21
N VAL A 62 -4.29 2.48 -4.56
CA VAL A 62 -2.87 2.81 -4.50
C VAL A 62 -2.30 2.23 -3.21
N THR A 63 -1.25 1.40 -3.33
CA THR A 63 -0.47 0.98 -2.16
C THR A 63 0.50 2.09 -1.79
N MET A 64 0.48 2.52 -0.53
CA MET A 64 1.25 3.66 -0.04
C MET A 64 2.22 3.22 1.07
N VAL A 65 3.41 3.83 1.07
CA VAL A 65 4.39 3.70 2.17
C VAL A 65 3.89 4.42 3.43
N PRO A 66 4.40 4.09 4.63
CA PRO A 66 3.90 4.63 5.89
C PRO A 66 3.86 6.16 5.93
N PHE A 67 4.93 6.81 5.46
CA PHE A 67 5.04 8.26 5.40
C PHE A 67 3.93 8.93 4.57
N VAL A 68 3.58 8.36 3.40
CA VAL A 68 2.53 8.92 2.54
C VAL A 68 1.15 8.76 3.18
N GLN A 69 0.92 7.64 3.88
CA GLN A 69 -0.32 7.42 4.63
C GLN A 69 -0.49 8.43 5.76
N GLU A 70 0.58 8.72 6.49
CA GLU A 70 0.60 9.70 7.57
C GLU A 70 0.29 11.11 7.05
N ILE A 71 0.97 11.56 5.99
CA ILE A 71 0.71 12.88 5.38
C ILE A 71 -0.75 13.01 4.98
N LEU A 72 -1.28 12.04 4.21
CA LEU A 72 -2.66 12.10 3.74
C LEU A 72 -3.65 12.16 4.91
N THR A 73 -3.46 11.32 5.93
CA THR A 73 -4.34 11.27 7.09
C THR A 73 -4.30 12.59 7.86
N ASN A 74 -3.12 13.14 8.13
CA ASN A 74 -2.95 14.37 8.89
C ASN A 74 -3.51 15.57 8.14
N THR A 75 -3.22 15.69 6.83
CA THR A 75 -3.73 16.78 6.00
C THR A 75 -5.25 16.74 5.87
N LEU A 76 -5.82 15.56 5.60
CA LEU A 76 -7.28 15.43 5.50
C LEU A 76 -7.96 15.70 6.83
N THR A 77 -7.45 15.15 7.93
CA THR A 77 -8.01 15.39 9.27
C THR A 77 -7.99 16.87 9.62
N ALA A 78 -6.86 17.56 9.40
CA ALA A 78 -6.74 18.99 9.69
C ALA A 78 -7.70 19.83 8.83
N LEU A 79 -7.91 19.45 7.57
CA LEU A 79 -8.86 20.12 6.69
C LEU A 79 -10.29 19.93 7.21
N VAL A 80 -10.71 18.67 7.41
CA VAL A 80 -12.11 18.36 7.75
C VAL A 80 -12.48 18.72 9.17
N SER A 81 -11.53 18.81 10.11
CA SER A 81 -11.80 19.19 11.49
C SER A 81 -12.28 20.63 11.65
N THR A 82 -12.14 21.45 10.61
CA THR A 82 -12.63 22.84 10.57
C THR A 82 -14.07 22.96 10.03
N LEU A 83 -14.66 21.86 9.54
CA LEU A 83 -15.98 21.85 8.93
C LEU A 83 -17.07 21.54 9.96
N ASP A 84 -18.21 22.19 9.80
CA ASP A 84 -19.42 21.87 10.56
C ASP A 84 -19.84 20.41 10.35
N GLY A 85 -20.14 19.71 11.44
CA GLY A 85 -20.53 18.30 11.42
C GLY A 85 -19.37 17.30 11.49
N TYR A 86 -18.12 17.76 11.64
CA TYR A 86 -17.02 16.87 11.97
C TYR A 86 -17.20 16.25 13.37
N GLU A 87 -17.02 14.93 13.45
CA GLU A 87 -17.00 14.18 14.69
C GLU A 87 -15.73 13.32 14.75
N GLN A 88 -14.98 13.44 15.86
CA GLN A 88 -13.73 12.69 16.04
C GLN A 88 -13.99 11.17 15.99
N GLY A 89 -13.22 10.47 15.17
CA GLY A 89 -13.27 9.01 15.03
C GLY A 89 -14.36 8.49 14.10
N LYS A 90 -15.17 9.36 13.47
CA LYS A 90 -16.07 8.95 12.38
C LYS A 90 -15.32 8.75 11.08
N GLU A 91 -15.89 7.93 10.19
CA GLU A 91 -15.37 7.72 8.84
C GLU A 91 -15.44 9.03 8.04
N ILE A 92 -14.35 9.33 7.31
CA ILE A 92 -14.26 10.45 6.39
C ILE A 92 -14.06 9.89 4.98
N SER A 93 -14.99 10.20 4.07
CA SER A 93 -14.88 9.85 2.65
C SER A 93 -14.79 11.11 1.80
N LEU A 94 -13.75 11.24 0.98
CA LEU A 94 -13.60 12.34 0.03
C LEU A 94 -13.71 11.80 -1.40
N VAL A 95 -14.61 12.40 -2.19
CA VAL A 95 -14.78 12.09 -3.62
C VAL A 95 -14.49 13.36 -4.41
N TRP A 96 -13.43 13.31 -5.22
CA TRP A 96 -13.12 14.40 -6.14
C TRP A 96 -13.52 13.99 -7.56
N ASN A 97 -14.39 14.80 -8.16
CA ASN A 97 -14.85 14.64 -9.54
C ASN A 97 -14.19 15.73 -10.40
N PRO A 98 -13.07 15.44 -11.09
CA PRO A 98 -12.47 16.41 -12.00
C PRO A 98 -13.45 16.74 -13.13
N ARG A 99 -13.49 18.01 -13.55
CA ARG A 99 -14.16 18.41 -14.79
C ARG A 99 -13.12 18.35 -15.91
N GLU A 100 -13.47 17.72 -17.02
CA GLU A 100 -12.64 17.67 -18.24
C GLU A 100 -12.37 19.07 -18.81
#